data_AF-A0A2M7BUJ9-F1
#
_entry.id   AF-A0A2M7BUJ9-F1
#
_cell.length_a   1.000
_cell.length_b   1.000
_cell.length_c   1.000
_cell.angle_alpha   90.00
_cell.angle_beta   90.00
_cell.angle_gamma   90.00
#
_symmetry.space_group_name_H-M   'P 1'
#
loop_
_entity.id
_entity.type
_entity.pdbx_description
1 polymer ?
#
loop_
_entity_poly.entity_id
_entity_poly.type
_entity_poly.pdbx_seq_one_letter_code
_entity_poly.pdbx_strand_id
1 'polypeptide(L)'
;MPKPRAKAIFIRSRPVRRRANKMNKLKTKKALLKRFKITGRGKMFHRPIHQDHFNAKDSGQQTQAKRKKKNLSSAGRRILKNIPF
;
A
#
# COMPACT_ATOMS: atom_id res chain seq x y z
N MET A 1 -56.16 42.38 9.84
CA MET A 1 -55.43 41.59 8.82
C MET A 1 -54.43 40.67 9.51
N PRO A 2 -54.58 39.33 9.44
CA PRO A 2 -53.59 38.40 10.00
C PRO A 2 -52.38 38.29 9.05
N LYS A 3 -51.16 38.47 9.57
CA LYS A 3 -49.91 38.34 8.79
C LYS A 3 -49.67 36.88 8.39
N PRO A 4 -49.11 36.60 7.19
CA PRO A 4 -48.82 35.23 6.77
C PRO A 4 -47.69 34.64 7.62
N ARG A 5 -47.93 33.46 8.20
CA ARG A 5 -46.91 32.70 8.95
C ARG A 5 -45.93 32.09 7.95
N ALA A 6 -44.70 32.58 7.94
CA ALA A 6 -43.63 31.98 7.14
C ALA A 6 -43.39 30.54 7.61
N LYS A 7 -43.54 29.57 6.70
CA LYS A 7 -43.15 28.17 6.95
C LYS A 7 -41.63 28.12 6.92
N ALA A 8 -41.01 28.03 8.08
CA ALA A 8 -39.57 27.79 8.19
C ALA A 8 -39.25 26.44 7.51
N ILE A 9 -38.53 26.49 6.39
CA ILE A 9 -37.91 25.30 5.79
C ILE A 9 -36.83 24.89 6.78
N PHE A 10 -37.16 23.94 7.66
CA PHE A 10 -36.21 23.33 8.58
C PHE A 10 -35.23 22.50 7.75
N ILE A 11 -34.18 23.14 7.23
CA ILE A 11 -33.02 22.46 6.67
C ILE A 11 -32.40 21.72 7.86
N ARG A 12 -32.82 20.47 8.09
CA ARG A 12 -32.09 19.55 8.96
C ARG A 12 -30.68 19.45 8.37
N SER A 13 -29.77 20.24 8.90
CA SER A 13 -28.33 20.08 8.71
C SER A 13 -27.99 18.66 9.15
N ARG A 14 -27.94 17.73 8.19
CA ARG A 14 -27.55 16.34 8.46
C ARG A 14 -26.19 16.42 9.13
N PRO A 15 -26.02 15.95 10.38
CA PRO A 15 -24.73 16.00 11.03
C PRO A 15 -23.79 15.14 10.19
N VAL A 16 -22.77 15.76 9.59
CA VAL A 16 -21.68 15.04 8.93
C VAL A 16 -21.12 14.09 9.98
N ARG A 17 -21.37 12.78 9.81
CA ARG A 17 -20.94 11.74 10.75
C ARG A 17 -19.42 11.88 10.93
N ARG A 18 -18.99 12.50 12.02
CA ARG A 18 -17.58 12.55 12.42
C ARG A 18 -17.18 11.11 12.72
N ARG A 19 -16.47 10.47 11.79
CA ARG A 19 -15.92 9.13 12.00
C ARG A 19 -14.97 9.24 13.20
N ALA A 20 -15.27 8.50 14.27
CA ALA A 20 -14.42 8.45 15.45
C ALA A 20 -12.98 8.07 15.04
N ASN A 21 -12.01 8.84 15.54
CA ASN A 21 -10.59 8.50 15.36
C ASN A 21 -10.31 7.21 16.12
N LYS A 22 -9.99 6.15 15.36
CA LYS A 22 -9.60 4.84 15.88
C LYS A 22 -8.21 4.95 16.52
N MET A 23 -7.96 4.23 17.62
CA MET A 23 -6.65 4.17 18.31
C MET A 23 -5.47 4.19 17.34
N ASN A 24 -4.41 4.95 17.69
CA ASN A 24 -3.19 5.13 16.91
C ASN A 24 -2.36 3.83 16.83
N LYS A 25 -2.88 2.82 16.14
CA LYS A 25 -2.14 1.62 15.77
C LYS A 25 -1.26 1.95 14.57
N LEU A 26 0.00 1.49 14.64
CA LEU A 26 0.90 1.49 13.51
C LEU A 26 0.28 0.72 12.33
N LYS A 27 0.09 1.41 11.19
CA LYS A 27 -0.56 0.86 10.00
C LYS A 27 0.47 0.22 9.07
N THR A 28 0.08 -0.90 8.48
CA THR A 28 0.89 -1.58 7.47
C THR A 28 0.98 -0.76 6.19
N LYS A 29 2.21 -0.55 5.71
CA LYS A 29 2.48 0.07 4.41
C LYS A 29 2.11 -0.90 3.28
N LYS A 30 0.91 -0.75 2.71
CA LYS A 30 0.37 -1.65 1.67
C LYS A 30 1.25 -1.77 0.43
N ALA A 31 2.00 -0.71 0.07
CA ALA A 31 2.94 -0.74 -1.04
C ALA A 31 4.00 -1.84 -0.90
N LEU A 32 4.44 -2.12 0.34
CA LEU A 32 5.49 -3.10 0.62
C LEU A 32 4.95 -4.52 0.63
N LEU A 33 3.75 -4.72 1.21
CA LEU A 33 3.04 -6.00 1.15
C LEU A 33 2.82 -6.49 -0.28
N LYS A 34 2.55 -5.57 -1.21
CA LYS A 34 2.34 -5.92 -2.63
C LYS A 34 3.64 -6.33 -3.35
N ARG A 35 4.80 -5.86 -2.87
CA ARG A 35 6.09 -6.00 -3.57
C ARG A 35 6.99 -7.09 -2.99
N PHE A 36 6.83 -7.41 -1.71
CA PHE A 36 7.70 -8.34 -0.99
C PHE A 36 6.92 -9.52 -0.43
N LYS A 37 7.47 -10.73 -0.59
CA LYS A 37 6.92 -11.95 0.01
C LYS A 37 7.84 -12.43 1.13
N ILE A 38 7.27 -12.66 2.31
CA ILE A 38 7.93 -13.28 3.45
C ILE A 38 7.54 -14.76 3.48
N THR A 39 8.52 -15.67 3.59
CA THR A 39 8.24 -17.10 3.77
C THR A 39 8.11 -17.45 5.25
N GLY A 40 7.56 -18.62 5.57
CA GLY A 40 7.44 -19.10 6.96
C GLY A 40 8.77 -19.19 7.70
N ARG A 41 9.90 -19.37 6.99
CA ARG A 41 11.25 -19.38 7.56
C ARG A 41 11.91 -17.98 7.61
N GLY A 42 11.17 -16.91 7.35
CA GLY A 42 11.65 -15.53 7.41
C GLY A 42 12.53 -15.08 6.24
N LYS A 43 12.58 -15.84 5.14
CA LYS A 43 13.26 -15.39 3.91
C LYS A 43 12.36 -14.40 3.17
N MET A 44 12.95 -13.30 2.73
CA MET A 44 12.23 -12.24 2.00
C MET A 44 12.64 -12.24 0.53
N PHE A 45 11.65 -12.31 -0.35
CA PHE A 45 11.83 -12.32 -1.79
C PHE A 45 11.23 -11.09 -2.45
N HIS A 46 11.86 -10.66 -3.54
CA HIS A 46 11.34 -9.63 -4.43
C HIS A 46 11.52 -10.03 -5.90
N ARG A 47 10.78 -9.34 -6.77
CA ARG A 47 10.98 -9.43 -8.22
C ARG A 47 12.17 -8.53 -8.62
N PRO A 48 13.14 -9.03 -9.41
CA PRO A 48 14.23 -8.21 -9.95
C PRO A 48 13.70 -7.05 -10.80
N ILE A 49 14.44 -5.95 -10.84
CA ILE A 49 14.13 -4.78 -11.67
C ILE A 49 14.53 -5.00 -13.14
N HIS A 50 14.04 -4.13 -14.04
CA HIS A 50 14.39 -4.07 -15.47
C HIS A 50 14.13 -5.36 -16.26
N GLN A 51 12.91 -5.92 -16.13
CA GLN A 51 12.50 -7.13 -16.85
C GLN A 51 11.73 -6.87 -18.15
N ASP A 52 11.08 -5.71 -18.25
CA ASP A 52 10.04 -5.48 -19.25
C ASP A 52 10.49 -4.51 -20.36
N HIS A 53 11.58 -3.76 -20.13
CA HIS A 53 12.11 -2.75 -21.06
C HIS A 53 13.57 -3.06 -21.41
N PHE A 54 13.95 -2.79 -22.66
CA PHE A 54 15.30 -2.99 -23.23
C PHE A 54 15.78 -4.45 -23.36
N ASN A 55 14.87 -5.41 -23.40
CA ASN A 55 15.20 -6.83 -23.51
C ASN A 55 16.01 -7.18 -24.77
N ALA A 56 15.89 -6.40 -25.86
CA ALA A 56 16.67 -6.60 -27.08
C ALA A 56 18.19 -6.43 -26.90
N LYS A 57 18.62 -5.71 -25.84
CA LYS A 57 20.04 -5.50 -25.52
C LYS A 57 20.60 -6.53 -24.54
N ASP A 58 19.73 -7.28 -23.87
CA ASP A 58 20.14 -8.26 -22.87
C ASP A 58 20.45 -9.61 -23.52
N SER A 59 21.43 -10.33 -22.97
CA SER A 59 21.63 -11.74 -23.37
C SER A 59 20.52 -12.65 -22.84
N GLY A 60 20.33 -13.81 -23.47
CA GLY A 60 19.34 -14.79 -23.03
C GLY A 60 19.54 -15.24 -21.57
N GLN A 61 20.79 -15.41 -21.15
CA GLN A 61 21.12 -15.75 -19.76
C GLN A 61 20.74 -14.64 -18.77
N GLN A 62 21.01 -13.38 -19.11
CA GLN A 62 20.62 -12.23 -18.31
C GLN A 62 19.10 -12.15 -18.15
N THR A 63 18.36 -12.35 -19.24
CA THR A 63 16.89 -12.37 -19.23
C THR A 63 16.34 -13.48 -18.32
N GLN A 64 16.89 -14.69 -18.40
CA GLN A 64 16.49 -15.81 -17.53
C GLN A 64 16.78 -15.52 -16.06
N ALA A 65 17.95 -14.96 -15.75
CA ALA A 65 18.33 -14.60 -14.39
C ALA A 65 17.38 -13.55 -13.76
N LYS A 66 16.88 -12.61 -14.56
CA LYS A 66 15.92 -11.59 -14.13
C LYS A 66 14.54 -12.19 -13.79
N ARG A 67 14.12 -13.29 -14.42
CA ARG A 67 12.80 -13.92 -14.16
C ARG A 67 12.72 -14.65 -12.81
N LYS A 68 13.86 -15.05 -12.23
CA LYS A 68 13.90 -15.73 -10.93
C LYS A 68 13.71 -14.74 -9.78
N LYS A 69 12.94 -15.14 -8.75
CA LYS A 69 12.77 -14.34 -7.53
C LYS A 69 14.11 -14.23 -6.80
N LYS A 70 14.51 -13.01 -6.44
CA LYS A 70 15.77 -12.76 -5.74
C LYS A 70 15.54 -12.60 -4.25
N ASN A 71 16.50 -13.09 -3.47
CA ASN A 71 16.57 -12.84 -2.04
C ASN A 71 16.92 -11.38 -1.79
N LEU A 72 16.34 -10.79 -0.74
CA LEU A 72 16.79 -9.50 -0.28
C LEU A 72 18.20 -9.55 0.33
N SER A 73 18.98 -8.52 0.00
CA SER A 73 20.22 -8.15 0.69
C SER A 73 19.98 -7.92 2.18
N SER A 74 21.04 -8.11 2.98
CA SER A 74 21.03 -7.90 4.43
C SER A 74 20.52 -6.52 4.83
N ALA A 75 20.93 -5.47 4.12
CA ALA A 75 20.51 -4.09 4.38
C ALA A 75 18.99 -3.90 4.20
N GLY A 76 18.43 -4.33 3.06
CA GLY A 76 16.99 -4.20 2.80
C GLY A 76 16.14 -5.03 3.77
N ARG A 77 16.67 -6.17 4.23
CA ARG A 77 16.00 -7.00 5.25
C ARG A 77 15.85 -6.28 6.59
N ARG A 78 16.85 -5.50 7.01
CA ARG A 78 16.78 -4.71 8.26
C ARG A 78 15.67 -3.67 8.18
N ILE A 79 15.54 -2.99 7.04
CA ILE A 79 14.50 -1.97 6.82
C ILE A 79 13.10 -2.58 6.85
N LEU A 80 12.90 -3.71 6.17
CA LEU A 80 11.60 -4.39 6.11
C LEU A 80 11.16 -5.01 7.44
N LYS A 81 12.10 -5.38 8.32
CA LYS A 81 11.79 -5.90 9.66
C LYS A 81 11.16 -4.85 10.57
N ASN A 82 11.49 -3.58 10.39
CA ASN A 82 11.00 -2.48 11.23
C ASN A 82 9.61 -1.98 10.81
N ILE A 83 8.95 -2.68 9.88
CA ILE A 83 7.67 -2.26 9.33
C ILE A 83 6.55 -3.00 10.07
N PRO A 84 5.61 -2.26 10.67
CA PRO A 84 4.49 -2.84 11.38
C PRO A 84 3.59 -3.57 10.38
N PHE A 85 3.48 -4.90 10.51
CA PHE A 85 2.58 -5.73 9.71
C PHE A 85 1.24 -5.90 10.39
#